data_AF-H1Q573-F1
#
_entry.id   AF-H1Q573-F1
#
_cell.length_a   1.000
_cell.length_b   1.000
_cell.length_c   1.000
_cell.angle_alpha   90.00
_cell.angle_beta   90.00
_cell.angle_gamma   90.00
#
_symmetry.space_group_name_H-M   'P 1'
#
loop_
_entity.id
_entity.type
_entity.pdbx_description
1 polymer ?
#
loop_
_entity_poly.entity_id
_entity_poly.type
_entity_poly.pdbx_seq_one_letter_code
_entity_poly.pdbx_strand_id
1 'polypeptide(L)'
;MEIKTIRKDRLQNMEHLNFAEHVLIMNKEANIDKIKPLLPPLEKAIKDEEEALNQPTKLEGTRELIALDEERDRAYRAMQFMLNS
;
A
#
# COMPACT_ATOMS: atom_id res chain seq x y z
N MET A 1 36.52 3.90 -0.53
CA MET A 1 35.13 3.51 -0.88
C MET A 1 34.61 4.53 -1.86
N GLU A 2 34.16 4.09 -3.04
CA GLU A 2 33.44 4.96 -3.96
C GLU A 2 31.95 4.85 -3.68
N ILE A 3 31.31 5.99 -3.42
CA ILE A 3 29.86 6.04 -3.24
C ILE A 3 29.24 6.03 -4.64
N LYS A 4 28.67 4.90 -5.05
CA LYS A 4 27.93 4.81 -6.31
C LYS A 4 26.68 5.70 -6.23
N THR A 5 26.45 6.51 -7.25
CA THR A 5 25.21 7.28 -7.37
C THR A 5 24.03 6.35 -7.63
N ILE A 6 23.13 6.25 -6.65
CA ILE A 6 21.85 5.55 -6.79
C ILE A 6 20.82 6.57 -7.29
N ARG A 7 20.20 6.25 -8.44
CA ARG A 7 19.08 7.00 -8.99
C ARG A 7 17.79 6.55 -8.33
N LYS A 8 17.31 7.32 -7.36
CA LYS A 8 16.12 6.97 -6.56
C LYS A 8 14.89 6.82 -7.44
N ASP A 9 14.77 7.62 -8.49
CA ASP A 9 13.73 7.58 -9.53
C ASP A 9 13.63 6.24 -10.30
N ARG A 10 14.66 5.38 -10.19
CA ARG A 10 14.68 4.06 -10.83
C ARG A 10 14.21 2.93 -9.93
N LEU A 11 14.03 3.19 -8.63
CA LEU A 11 13.41 2.23 -7.72
C LEU A 11 11.92 2.20 -8.05
N GLN A 12 11.37 1.02 -8.34
CA GLN A 12 9.96 0.88 -8.71
C GLN A 12 9.16 0.23 -7.59
N ASN A 13 7.85 0.52 -7.53
CA ASN A 13 6.93 -0.10 -6.58
C ASN A 13 7.41 0.07 -5.12
N MET A 14 7.40 -1.04 -4.35
CA MET A 14 7.82 -1.12 -2.94
C MET A 14 9.33 -1.05 -2.73
N GLU A 15 10.16 -0.92 -3.79
CA GLU A 15 11.62 -0.89 -3.65
C GLU A 15 12.12 0.31 -2.84
N HIS A 16 11.36 1.41 -2.83
CA HIS A 16 11.65 2.56 -1.98
C HIS A 16 11.51 2.24 -0.49
N LEU A 17 10.40 1.59 -0.11
CA LEU A 17 10.13 1.19 1.27
C LEU A 17 11.16 0.16 1.74
N ASN A 18 11.39 -0.88 0.92
CA ASN A 18 12.37 -1.94 1.22
C ASN A 18 13.79 -1.37 1.40
N PHE A 19 14.17 -0.36 0.61
CA PHE A 19 15.45 0.31 0.76
C PHE A 19 15.54 1.09 2.08
N ALA A 20 14.48 1.82 2.46
CA ALA A 20 14.42 2.55 3.73
C ALA A 20 14.51 1.60 4.94
N GLU A 21 13.83 0.46 4.90
CA GLU A 21 13.92 -0.59 5.90
C GLU A 21 15.34 -1.18 6.02
N HIS A 22 15.97 -1.49 4.89
CA HIS A 22 17.35 -1.99 4.88
C HIS A 22 18.33 -0.98 5.49
N VAL A 23 18.18 0.31 5.17
CA VAL A 23 18.99 1.38 5.77
C VAL A 23 18.75 1.45 7.28
N LEU A 24 17.51 1.31 7.74
CA LEU A 24 17.18 1.29 9.16
C LEU A 24 17.87 0.12 9.89
N ILE A 25 17.82 -1.09 9.32
CA ILE A 25 18.47 -2.29 9.87
C ILE A 25 19.98 -2.08 9.97
N MET A 26 20.62 -1.61 8.91
CA MET A 26 22.06 -1.33 8.91
C MET A 26 22.45 -0.29 9.96
N ASN A 27 21.64 0.76 10.16
CA ASN A 27 21.93 1.78 11.16
C ASN A 27 21.72 1.26 12.60
N LYS A 28 20.78 0.33 12.81
CA LYS A 28 20.63 -0.37 14.11
C LYS A 28 21.85 -1.25 14.40
N GLU A 29 22.32 -2.01 13.41
CA GLU A 29 23.50 -2.88 13.54
C GLU A 29 24.78 -2.07 13.75
N ALA A 30 24.92 -0.92 13.09
CA ALA A 30 26.07 -0.04 13.25
C ALA A 30 26.11 0.66 14.63
N ASN A 31 24.98 0.76 15.33
CA ASN A 31 24.85 1.25 16.71
C ASN A 31 25.58 2.58 17.01
N ILE A 32 25.60 3.50 16.03
CA ILE A 32 26.30 4.78 16.13
C ILE A 32 25.51 5.75 17.02
N ASP A 33 26.10 6.23 18.11
CA ASP A 33 25.43 7.08 19.11
C ASP A 33 24.84 8.38 18.54
N LYS A 34 25.44 8.93 17.50
CA LYS A 34 24.95 10.14 16.81
C LYS A 34 23.69 9.90 15.99
N ILE A 35 23.47 8.67 15.52
CA ILE A 35 22.35 8.31 14.63
C ILE A 35 21.17 7.74 15.44
N LYS A 36 21.43 7.16 16.63
CA LYS A 36 20.40 6.68 17.56
C LYS A 36 19.19 7.61 17.74
N PRO A 37 19.33 8.93 17.98
CA PRO A 37 18.17 9.80 18.15
C PRO A 37 17.35 10.00 16.85
N LEU A 38 17.91 9.68 15.69
CA LEU A 38 17.26 9.80 14.37
C LEU A 38 16.57 8.50 13.93
N LEU A 39 16.81 7.37 14.63
CA LEU A 39 16.15 6.10 14.32
C LEU A 39 14.64 6.11 14.63
N PRO A 40 14.16 6.61 15.79
CA PRO A 40 12.73 6.64 16.09
C PRO A 40 11.86 7.41 15.07
N PRO A 41 12.23 8.62 14.61
CA PRO A 41 11.43 9.30 13.59
C PRO A 41 11.48 8.60 12.24
N LEU A 42 12.59 7.93 11.90
CA LEU A 42 12.70 7.16 10.66
C LEU A 42 11.80 5.92 10.68
N GLU A 43 11.75 5.18 11.79
CA GLU A 43 10.82 4.05 11.95
C GLU A 43 9.36 4.47 11.83
N LYS A 44 9.01 5.62 12.43
CA LYS A 44 7.65 6.14 12.34
C LYS A 44 7.28 6.47 10.89
N ALA A 45 8.16 7.15 10.17
CA ALA A 45 7.91 7.50 8.77
C ALA A 45 7.72 6.26 7.88
N ILE A 46 8.52 5.20 8.08
CA ILE A 46 8.39 3.92 7.34
C ILE A 46 7.03 3.27 7.63
N LYS A 47 6.58 3.26 8.89
CA LYS A 47 5.27 2.71 9.26
C LYS A 47 4.11 3.51 8.68
N ASP A 48 4.19 4.83 8.71
CA ASP A 48 3.16 5.70 8.13
C ASP A 48 3.05 5.48 6.60
N GLU A 49 4.18 5.25 5.92
CA GLU A 49 4.24 4.91 4.49
C GLU A 49 3.66 3.51 4.21
N GLU A 50 4.02 2.51 5.02
CA GLU A 50 3.47 1.14 4.93
C GLU A 50 1.95 1.13 5.14
N GLU A 51 1.44 1.88 6.12
CA GLU A 51 0.01 2.01 6.39
C GLU A 51 -0.71 2.69 5.21
N ALA A 52 -0.13 3.77 4.66
CA ALA A 52 -0.67 4.45 3.48
C ALA A 52 -0.73 3.54 2.24
N LEU A 53 0.29 2.69 2.05
CA LEU A 53 0.35 1.71 0.94
C LEU A 53 -0.66 0.58 1.11
N ASN A 54 -0.90 0.16 2.35
CA ASN A 54 -1.80 -0.95 2.68
C ASN A 54 -3.24 -0.51 2.99
N GLN A 55 -3.61 0.75 2.72
CA GLN A 55 -4.98 1.21 2.94
C GLN A 55 -5.96 0.37 2.12
N PRO A 56 -6.95 -0.27 2.76
CA PRO A 56 -7.93 -1.06 2.05
C PRO A 56 -8.69 -0.14 1.09
N THR A 57 -8.65 -0.43 -0.21
CA THR A 57 -9.41 0.29 -1.26
C THR A 57 -10.93 0.16 -1.10
N LYS A 58 -11.41 -0.50 -0.04
CA LYS A 58 -12.80 -0.93 0.14
C LYS A 58 -13.48 -0.07 1.19
N LEU A 59 -14.32 0.85 0.73
CA LEU A 59 -15.41 1.42 1.51
C LEU A 59 -16.28 0.25 2.04
N GLU A 60 -16.37 0.09 3.36
CA GLU A 60 -17.12 -1.00 4.01
C GLU A 60 -18.62 -1.05 3.66
N GLY A 61 -19.18 0.00 3.04
CA GLY A 61 -20.55 0.00 2.53
C GLY A 61 -20.77 -0.79 1.23
N THR A 62 -19.73 -1.33 0.61
CA THR A 62 -19.82 -1.92 -0.74
C THR A 62 -20.49 -3.28 -0.79
N ARG A 63 -20.38 -4.15 0.22
CA ARG A 63 -20.87 -5.54 0.08
C ARG A 63 -22.40 -5.63 0.03
N GLU A 64 -23.09 -4.89 0.89
CA GLU A 64 -24.56 -4.87 0.91
C GLU A 64 -25.12 -4.14 -0.31
N LEU A 65 -24.49 -3.03 -0.73
CA LEU A 65 -24.82 -2.32 -1.97
C LEU A 65 -24.59 -3.19 -3.21
N ILE A 66 -23.49 -3.93 -3.28
CA ILE A 66 -23.20 -4.87 -4.39
C ILE A 66 -24.28 -5.96 -4.45
N ALA A 67 -24.69 -6.52 -3.31
CA ALA A 67 -25.74 -7.54 -3.28
C ALA A 67 -27.08 -7.01 -3.80
N LEU A 68 -27.44 -5.77 -3.42
CA LEU A 68 -28.65 -5.10 -3.92
C LEU A 68 -28.58 -4.80 -5.42
N ASP A 69 -27.41 -4.36 -5.91
CA ASP A 69 -27.18 -4.13 -7.35
C ASP A 69 -27.27 -5.44 -8.16
N GLU A 70 -26.72 -6.54 -7.63
CA GLU A 70 -26.80 -7.86 -8.26
C GLU A 70 -28.23 -8.42 -8.34
N GLU A 71 -29.06 -8.14 -7.33
CA GLU A 71 -30.48 -8.52 -7.34
C GLU A 71 -31.27 -7.72 -8.36
N ARG A 72 -31.03 -6.40 -8.44
CA ARG A 72 -31.61 -5.53 -9.47
C ARG A 72 -31.25 -6.01 -10.88
N ASP A 73 -29.97 -6.30 -11.13
CA ASP A 73 -29.50 -6.74 -12.44
C ASP A 73 -30.09 -8.10 -12.85
N ARG A 74 -30.29 -9.00 -11.89
CA ARG A 74 -31.01 -10.27 -12.11
C ARG A 74 -32.46 -10.03 -12.54
N ALA A 75 -33.17 -9.13 -11.86
CA ALA A 75 -34.55 -8.77 -12.21
C ALA A 75 -34.64 -8.17 -13.62
N TYR A 76 -33.74 -7.27 -13.98
CA TYR A 76 -33.71 -6.68 -15.33
C TYR A 76 -33.40 -7.70 -16.43
N ARG A 77 -32.47 -8.63 -16.19
CA ARG A 77 -32.19 -9.71 -17.14
C ARG A 77 -33.40 -10.62 -17.33
N ALA A 78 -34.14 -10.94 -16.27
CA ALA A 78 -35.36 -11.72 -16.36
C ALA A 78 -36.45 -10.99 -17.17
N MET A 79 -36.63 -9.68 -16.95
CA MET A 79 -37.56 -8.87 -17.75
C MET A 79 -37.15 -8.81 -19.22
N GLN A 80 -35.87 -8.59 -19.52
CA GLN A 80 -35.36 -8.59 -20.89
C GLN A 80 -35.56 -9.93 -21.59
N PHE A 81 -35.37 -11.05 -20.88
CA PHE A 81 -35.61 -12.38 -21.44
C PHE A 81 -37.09 -12.58 -21.78
N MET A 82 -38.01 -12.13 -20.92
CA MET A 82 -39.47 -12.20 -21.15
C MET A 82 -39.97 -11.27 -22.27
N LEU A 83 -39.28 -10.14 -22.49
CA LEU A 83 -39.63 -9.20 -23.57
C LEU A 83 -39.08 -9.64 -24.93
N ASN A 84 -38.01 -10.45 -24.93
CA ASN A 84 -37.34 -10.94 -26.14
C ASN A 84 -37.68 -12.41 -26.46
N SER A 85 -38.61 -13.03 -25.74
CA SER A 85 -39.18 -14.37 -25.98
C SER A 85 -40.50 -14.29 -26.72
#